data_AF-A0AAX1ZPA6-F1
#
_entry.id   AF-A0AAX1ZPA6-F1
#
_cell.length_a   1.000
_cell.length_b   1.000
_cell.length_c   1.000
_cell.angle_alpha   90.00
_cell.angle_beta   90.00
_cell.angle_gamma   90.00
#
_symmetry.space_group_name_H-M   'P 1'
#
loop_
_entity.id
_entity.type
_entity.pdbx_description
1 polymer ?
#
loop_
_entity_poly.entity_id
_entity_poly.type
_entity_poly.pdbx_seq_one_letter_code
_entity_poly.pdbx_strand_id
1 'polypeptide(L)'
;MDLFLNRKSFVVKSLAITVTALMMSGANAATSDKEEIRKLRQEVEALKALVQEQRQVQQQQQQVQQQQQVQLAEVKAQPQPVAAPASPLAGFKSKAGADVNLYGFVRGDANYIIEGADNDFGDVSKSDGKTHDKLRATAKTTRLGLDFNTPVGDDKVGGKIEVDFAGSTTDSNGSLRIRHAYLTYNNWLFGQTTSNFLSNHAPEMIDFSTNIGGGTKRVPQVRYNYKLGPTTQLFVSAEKGDSTTSVTGDSIKYSLPALTAKITQGYAEGRGSASARVLVENSLYTTN
;
A
#
# COMPACT_ATOMS: atom_id res chain seq x y z
N MET A 1 45.35 4.83 -28.11
CA MET A 1 44.55 3.59 -28.08
C MET A 1 43.10 4.01 -28.18
N ASP A 2 42.59 3.86 -29.40
CA ASP A 2 41.31 4.35 -29.90
C ASP A 2 40.10 3.51 -29.47
N LEU A 3 38.93 4.08 -29.74
CA LEU A 3 37.56 3.52 -29.74
C LEU A 3 36.96 3.32 -28.33
N PHE A 4 35.82 3.89 -27.98
CA PHE A 4 34.54 3.84 -28.69
C PHE A 4 33.69 5.10 -28.53
N LEU A 5 33.22 5.61 -29.67
CA LEU A 5 32.23 6.68 -29.83
C LEU A 5 30.78 6.12 -29.78
N ASN A 6 29.97 6.76 -28.94
CA ASN A 6 28.69 7.41 -29.27
C ASN A 6 27.76 6.75 -30.31
N ARG A 7 26.59 6.23 -29.88
CA ARG A 7 25.42 6.01 -30.75
C ARG A 7 24.21 6.74 -30.19
N LYS A 8 23.88 7.89 -30.81
CA LYS A 8 22.55 8.50 -30.76
C LYS A 8 21.93 8.42 -32.15
N SER A 9 20.66 8.01 -32.13
CA SER A 9 19.56 8.43 -33.01
C SER A 9 19.61 8.06 -34.50
N PHE A 10 18.41 7.73 -34.99
CA PHE A 10 17.83 8.08 -36.29
C PHE A 10 17.49 6.88 -37.18
N VAL A 11 16.22 6.46 -37.13
CA VAL A 11 15.57 5.79 -38.28
C VAL A 11 14.22 6.46 -38.48
N VAL A 12 14.24 7.54 -39.26
CA VAL A 12 13.06 8.18 -39.85
C VAL A 12 13.14 7.95 -41.36
N LYS A 13 12.15 7.20 -41.87
CA LYS A 13 11.54 7.22 -43.21
C LYS A 13 12.43 7.53 -44.43
N SER A 14 12.58 6.52 -45.28
CA SER A 14 12.58 6.71 -46.74
C SER A 14 12.34 5.37 -47.45
N LEU A 15 11.08 5.05 -47.72
CA LEU A 15 10.70 3.96 -48.63
C LEU A 15 10.78 4.54 -50.06
N ALA A 16 11.93 4.40 -50.70
CA ALA A 16 12.12 4.75 -52.11
C ALA A 16 11.69 3.55 -52.97
N ILE A 17 10.61 3.76 -53.73
CA ILE A 17 10.07 2.83 -54.71
C ILE A 17 10.92 2.95 -55.98
N THR A 18 11.62 1.89 -56.36
CA THR A 18 12.30 1.81 -57.66
C THR A 18 11.68 0.67 -58.47
N VAL A 19 10.71 1.02 -59.32
CA VAL A 19 10.20 0.14 -60.38
C VAL A 19 11.07 0.38 -61.60
N THR A 20 12.01 -0.53 -61.87
CA THR A 20 12.78 -0.50 -63.12
C THR A 20 12.12 -1.46 -64.11
N ALA A 21 11.48 -0.89 -65.13
CA ALA A 21 10.79 -1.59 -66.19
C ALA A 21 11.78 -2.30 -67.13
N LEU A 22 11.46 -3.55 -67.48
CA LEU A 22 12.09 -4.32 -68.55
C LEU A 22 11.72 -3.75 -69.93
N MET A 23 12.71 -3.68 -70.82
CA MET A 23 12.51 -3.56 -72.26
C MET A 23 13.46 -4.56 -72.94
N MET A 24 12.93 -5.57 -73.64
CA MET A 24 13.38 -6.03 -74.96
C MET A 24 12.52 -7.20 -75.47
N SER A 25 11.77 -6.90 -76.54
CA SER A 25 11.51 -7.66 -77.79
C SER A 25 11.60 -9.20 -77.75
N GLY A 26 10.67 -10.01 -78.24
CA GLY A 26 9.45 -9.86 -79.05
C GLY A 26 9.09 -11.25 -79.61
N ALA A 27 7.83 -11.39 -80.06
CA ALA A 27 7.24 -12.55 -80.76
C ALA A 27 6.85 -13.80 -79.92
N ASN A 28 5.75 -13.69 -79.17
CA ASN A 28 4.58 -14.59 -79.30
C ASN A 28 3.40 -14.13 -78.42
N ALA A 29 2.43 -13.51 -79.09
CA ALA A 29 0.98 -13.62 -78.89
C ALA A 29 0.40 -13.77 -77.46
N ALA A 30 -0.02 -12.61 -76.91
CA ALA A 30 -1.40 -12.30 -76.52
C ALA A 30 -2.07 -13.02 -75.32
N THR A 31 -1.43 -14.00 -74.68
CA THR A 31 -1.96 -14.63 -73.45
C THR A 31 -1.14 -14.32 -72.20
N SER A 32 0.19 -14.14 -72.30
CA SER A 32 1.04 -13.78 -71.16
C SER A 32 0.80 -12.36 -70.65
N ASP A 33 0.59 -11.40 -71.56
CA ASP A 33 0.38 -9.99 -71.18
C ASP A 33 -0.96 -9.80 -70.44
N LYS A 34 -1.99 -10.59 -70.76
CA LYS A 34 -3.27 -10.53 -70.05
C LYS A 34 -3.16 -11.05 -68.62
N GLU A 35 -2.42 -12.14 -68.41
CA GLU A 35 -2.14 -12.69 -67.07
C GLU A 35 -1.32 -11.70 -66.24
N GLU A 36 -0.27 -11.11 -66.82
CA GLU A 36 0.60 -10.14 -66.15
C GLU A 36 -0.13 -8.83 -65.83
N ILE A 37 -0.93 -8.30 -66.76
CA ILE A 37 -1.80 -7.15 -66.51
C ILE A 37 -2.83 -7.46 -65.42
N ARG A 38 -3.36 -8.68 -65.35
CA ARG A 38 -4.31 -9.07 -64.29
C ARG A 38 -3.63 -9.15 -62.93
N LYS A 39 -2.40 -9.67 -62.88
CA LYS A 39 -1.58 -9.73 -61.67
C LYS A 39 -1.17 -8.33 -61.19
N LEU A 40 -0.75 -7.45 -62.10
CA LEU A 40 -0.44 -6.05 -61.78
C LEU A 40 -1.66 -5.27 -61.27
N ARG A 41 -2.85 -5.52 -61.82
CA ARG A 41 -4.10 -4.91 -61.32
C ARG A 41 -4.40 -5.38 -59.89
N GLN A 42 -4.22 -6.66 -59.60
CA GLN A 42 -4.39 -7.22 -58.24
C GLN A 42 -3.36 -6.64 -57.26
N GLU A 43 -2.10 -6.49 -57.66
CA GLU A 43 -1.07 -5.86 -56.82
C GLU A 43 -1.35 -4.38 -56.56
N VAL A 44 -1.82 -3.63 -57.56
CA VAL A 44 -2.22 -2.23 -57.38
C VAL A 44 -3.42 -2.10 -56.45
N GLU A 45 -4.37 -3.02 -56.51
CA GLU A 45 -5.52 -3.03 -55.61
C GLU A 45 -5.12 -3.37 -54.17
N ALA A 46 -4.22 -4.35 -53.99
CA ALA A 46 -3.64 -4.68 -52.69
C ALA A 46 -2.79 -3.53 -52.11
N LEU A 47 -1.99 -2.85 -52.93
CA LEU A 47 -1.21 -1.67 -52.53
C LEU A 47 -2.11 -0.50 -52.15
N LYS A 48 -3.20 -0.27 -52.89
CA LYS A 48 -4.20 0.75 -52.53
C LYS A 48 -4.87 0.45 -51.20
N ALA A 49 -5.22 -0.82 -50.95
CA ALA A 49 -5.77 -1.25 -49.66
C ALA A 49 -4.78 -1.02 -48.52
N LEU A 50 -3.51 -1.39 -48.69
CA LEU A 50 -2.45 -1.17 -47.69
C LEU A 50 -2.22 0.33 -47.42
N VAL A 51 -2.25 1.18 -48.45
CA VAL A 51 -2.11 2.64 -48.29
C VAL A 51 -3.31 3.24 -47.56
N GLN A 52 -4.53 2.74 -47.81
CA GLN A 52 -5.73 3.15 -47.06
C GLN A 52 -5.65 2.72 -45.59
N GLU A 53 -5.22 1.48 -45.32
CA GLU A 53 -5.01 0.98 -43.96
C GLU A 53 -3.94 1.81 -43.23
N GLN A 54 -2.83 2.11 -43.89
CA GLN A 54 -1.77 2.93 -43.29
C GLN A 54 -2.24 4.37 -42.99
N ARG A 55 -3.12 4.94 -43.81
CA ARG A 55 -3.75 6.24 -43.53
C ARG A 55 -4.71 6.18 -42.34
N GLN A 56 -5.47 5.09 -42.20
CA GLN A 56 -6.35 4.89 -41.04
C GLN A 56 -5.52 4.74 -39.75
N VAL A 57 -4.46 3.95 -39.77
CA VAL A 57 -3.56 3.78 -38.61
C VAL A 57 -2.89 5.11 -38.22
N GLN A 58 -2.49 5.94 -39.20
CA GLN A 58 -1.97 7.29 -38.91
C GLN A 58 -3.01 8.21 -38.26
N GLN A 59 -4.25 8.18 -38.72
CA GLN A 59 -5.34 8.97 -38.11
C GLN A 59 -5.67 8.49 -36.70
N GLN A 60 -5.67 7.18 -36.47
CA GLN A 60 -5.88 6.59 -35.15
C GLN A 60 -4.76 6.96 -34.17
N GLN A 61 -3.50 6.95 -34.62
CA GLN A 61 -2.37 7.39 -33.78
C GLN A 61 -2.46 8.86 -33.37
N GLN A 62 -2.94 9.75 -34.25
CA GLN A 62 -3.14 11.16 -33.91
C GLN A 62 -4.26 11.35 -32.87
N GLN A 63 -5.35 10.59 -32.96
CA GLN A 63 -6.43 10.64 -31.97
C GLN A 63 -5.98 10.12 -30.59
N VAL A 64 -5.20 9.03 -30.55
CA VAL A 64 -4.67 8.49 -29.28
C VAL A 64 -3.70 9.47 -28.62
N GLN A 65 -2.86 10.19 -29.38
CA GLN A 65 -1.97 11.21 -28.84
C GLN A 65 -2.75 12.40 -28.26
N GLN A 66 -3.83 12.85 -28.90
CA GLN A 66 -4.68 13.91 -28.37
C GLN A 66 -5.40 13.48 -27.09
N GLN A 67 -5.93 12.25 -27.04
CA GLN A 67 -6.57 11.72 -25.82
C GLN A 67 -5.58 11.57 -24.66
N GLN A 68 -4.34 11.14 -24.92
CA GLN A 68 -3.30 11.11 -23.88
C GLN A 68 -2.96 12.51 -23.37
N GLN A 69 -2.86 13.51 -24.25
CA GLN A 69 -2.58 14.89 -23.82
C GLN A 69 -3.72 15.47 -22.97
N VAL A 70 -4.98 15.17 -23.28
CA VAL A 70 -6.13 15.61 -22.48
C VAL A 70 -6.13 14.89 -21.12
N GLN A 71 -5.85 13.58 -21.07
CA GLN A 71 -5.73 12.84 -19.79
C GLN A 71 -4.54 13.34 -18.94
N LEU A 72 -3.40 13.67 -19.55
CA LEU A 72 -2.24 14.22 -18.83
C LEU A 72 -2.50 15.64 -18.30
N ALA A 73 -3.31 16.44 -18.99
CA ALA A 73 -3.74 17.75 -18.51
C ALA A 73 -4.78 17.63 -17.37
N GLU A 74 -5.69 16.65 -17.46
CA GLU A 74 -6.72 16.39 -16.44
C GLU A 74 -6.12 15.79 -15.15
N VAL A 75 -5.12 14.90 -15.26
CA VAL A 75 -4.35 14.38 -14.11
C VAL A 75 -3.50 15.47 -13.44
N LYS A 76 -3.04 16.49 -14.18
CA LYS A 76 -2.38 17.67 -13.60
C LYS A 76 -3.33 18.68 -12.98
N ALA A 77 -4.61 18.68 -13.38
CA ALA A 77 -5.65 19.58 -12.88
C ALA A 77 -6.43 19.01 -11.70
N GLN A 78 -6.29 17.71 -11.40
CA GLN A 78 -6.74 17.15 -10.13
C GLN A 78 -5.92 17.78 -8.99
N PRO A 79 -6.56 18.26 -7.90
CA PRO A 79 -5.83 18.65 -6.71
C PRO A 79 -4.98 17.47 -6.29
N GLN A 80 -3.65 17.64 -6.29
CA GLN A 80 -2.81 16.74 -5.51
C GLN A 80 -3.45 16.67 -4.12
N PRO A 81 -3.56 15.48 -3.48
CA PRO A 81 -3.88 15.44 -2.07
C PRO A 81 -2.89 16.40 -1.45
N VAL A 82 -3.42 17.48 -0.85
CA VAL A 82 -2.61 18.48 -0.18
C VAL A 82 -1.74 17.65 0.74
N ALA A 83 -0.45 17.54 0.43
CA ALA A 83 0.48 16.94 1.36
C ALA A 83 0.23 17.71 2.63
N ALA A 84 -0.24 17.03 3.68
CA ALA A 84 -0.45 17.66 4.97
C ALA A 84 0.78 18.53 5.21
N PRO A 85 0.61 19.84 5.49
CA PRO A 85 1.73 20.77 5.51
C PRO A 85 2.83 20.12 6.33
N ALA A 86 3.98 19.86 5.69
CA ALA A 86 5.11 19.25 6.36
C ALA A 86 5.36 20.11 7.58
N SER A 87 5.07 19.54 8.76
CA SER A 87 5.19 20.27 10.01
C SER A 87 6.60 20.86 10.04
N PRO A 88 6.79 22.14 10.39
CA PRO A 88 8.11 22.80 10.40
C PRO A 88 9.13 22.16 11.38
N LEU A 89 8.75 21.06 12.04
CA LEU A 89 9.59 20.13 12.81
C LEU A 89 10.05 18.88 12.03
N ALA A 90 9.88 18.85 10.70
CA ALA A 90 10.30 17.70 9.88
C ALA A 90 11.83 17.51 9.94
N GLY A 91 12.25 16.41 10.56
CA GLY A 91 13.56 15.80 10.41
C GLY A 91 14.70 16.42 11.22
N PHE A 92 15.05 15.83 12.36
CA PHE A 92 16.42 15.95 12.90
C PHE A 92 17.20 14.66 12.64
N LYS A 93 18.52 14.74 12.58
CA LYS A 93 19.37 13.55 12.46
C LYS A 93 19.67 12.98 13.84
N SER A 94 19.54 11.66 13.99
CA SER A 94 20.02 10.96 15.17
C SER A 94 21.55 10.99 15.23
N LYS A 95 22.13 10.66 16.39
CA LYS A 95 23.59 10.56 16.56
C LYS A 95 24.26 9.64 15.53
N ALA A 96 23.55 8.59 15.10
CA ALA A 96 24.04 7.61 14.12
C ALA A 96 23.66 7.95 12.67
N GLY A 97 23.05 9.12 12.42
CA GLY A 97 22.74 9.62 11.07
C GLY A 97 21.37 9.24 10.51
N ALA A 98 20.49 8.61 11.30
CA ALA A 98 19.11 8.33 10.87
C ALA A 98 18.29 9.63 10.81
N ASP A 99 17.44 9.76 9.80
CA ASP A 99 16.44 10.83 9.74
C ASP A 99 15.30 10.49 10.71
N VAL A 100 14.99 11.42 11.62
CA VAL A 100 14.00 11.25 12.69
C VAL A 100 12.87 12.25 12.53
N ASN A 101 11.64 11.77 12.43
CA ASN A 101 10.43 12.60 12.41
C ASN A 101 9.63 12.43 13.69
N LEU A 102 9.41 13.53 14.41
CA LEU A 102 8.50 13.58 15.56
C LEU A 102 7.07 13.84 15.06
N TYR A 103 6.13 13.02 15.52
CA TYR A 103 4.70 13.19 15.29
C TYR A 103 3.91 12.85 16.55
N GLY A 104 2.61 13.12 16.54
CA GLY A 104 1.73 12.83 17.66
C GLY A 104 0.63 13.88 17.82
N PHE A 105 0.02 13.90 18.99
CA PHE A 105 -0.98 14.89 19.35
C PHE A 105 -1.09 15.01 20.88
N VAL A 106 -1.50 16.20 21.33
CA VAL A 106 -2.07 16.40 22.66
C VAL A 106 -3.57 16.20 22.55
N ARG A 107 -4.16 15.44 23.46
CA ARG A 107 -5.60 15.16 23.46
C ARG A 107 -6.14 15.13 24.88
N GLY A 108 -7.23 15.87 25.08
CA GLY A 108 -8.06 15.82 26.26
C GLY A 108 -9.41 15.20 25.92
N ASP A 109 -9.90 14.34 26.81
CA ASP A 109 -11.16 13.63 26.66
C ASP A 109 -12.01 13.84 27.91
N ALA A 110 -13.33 13.92 27.72
CA ALA A 110 -14.31 13.91 28.80
C ALA A 110 -15.46 12.98 28.41
N ASN A 111 -15.97 12.21 29.37
CA ASN A 111 -17.06 11.27 29.18
C ASN A 111 -18.09 11.45 30.30
N TYR A 112 -19.34 11.67 29.91
CA TYR A 112 -20.47 11.65 30.83
C TYR A 112 -21.12 10.26 30.76
N ILE A 113 -20.98 9.50 31.85
CA ILE A 113 -21.53 8.15 31.97
C ILE A 113 -22.99 8.31 32.37
N ILE A 114 -23.91 8.11 31.42
CA ILE A 114 -25.36 8.09 31.68
C ILE A 114 -25.69 6.86 32.54
N GLU A 115 -25.32 5.68 32.05
CA GLU A 115 -25.35 4.40 32.75
C GLU A 115 -24.24 3.52 32.17
N GLY A 116 -23.39 2.90 33.00
CA GLY A 116 -22.36 2.00 32.51
C GLY A 116 -21.20 1.71 33.48
N ALA A 117 -20.03 1.47 32.90
CA ALA A 117 -18.80 1.19 33.64
C ALA A 117 -18.18 2.48 34.20
N ASP A 118 -17.65 2.43 35.43
CA ASP A 118 -16.87 3.53 36.02
C ASP A 118 -15.45 3.59 35.42
N ASN A 119 -15.33 4.09 34.19
CA ASN A 119 -14.06 4.20 33.47
C ASN A 119 -14.03 5.47 32.62
N ASP A 120 -12.84 6.00 32.33
CA ASP A 120 -12.70 7.23 31.52
C ASP A 120 -13.21 7.05 30.08
N PHE A 121 -13.28 5.80 29.60
CA PHE A 121 -13.79 5.40 28.29
C PHE A 121 -14.68 4.16 28.44
N GLY A 122 -15.38 3.74 27.38
CA GLY A 122 -16.26 2.57 27.43
C GLY A 122 -15.55 1.27 27.81
N ASP A 123 -16.24 0.43 28.59
CA ASP A 123 -15.85 -0.96 28.86
C ASP A 123 -17.05 -1.89 28.60
N VAL A 124 -17.58 -1.81 27.37
CA VAL A 124 -18.89 -2.37 27.01
C VAL A 124 -19.01 -3.88 27.24
N SER A 125 -17.92 -4.64 27.14
CA SER A 125 -17.94 -6.09 27.35
C SER A 125 -17.87 -6.52 28.81
N LYS A 126 -17.62 -5.59 29.74
CA LYS A 126 -17.45 -5.86 31.19
C LYS A 126 -18.27 -4.96 32.10
N SER A 127 -18.97 -3.97 31.54
CA SER A 127 -19.81 -3.05 32.29
C SER A 127 -20.82 -3.79 33.17
N ASP A 128 -20.90 -3.41 34.45
CA ASP A 128 -21.92 -3.92 35.38
C ASP A 128 -23.14 -2.98 35.52
N GLY A 129 -23.15 -1.86 34.78
CA GLY A 129 -24.28 -0.94 34.69
C GLY A 129 -24.53 -0.11 35.95
N LYS A 130 -23.63 -0.11 36.93
CA LYS A 130 -23.89 0.51 38.24
C LYS A 130 -23.56 2.00 38.33
N THR A 131 -22.80 2.53 37.38
CA THR A 131 -22.42 3.95 37.40
C THR A 131 -23.43 4.74 36.63
N HIS A 132 -24.06 5.71 37.27
CA HIS A 132 -25.03 6.63 36.67
C HIS A 132 -24.58 8.07 36.85
N ASP A 133 -24.90 8.92 35.87
CA ASP A 133 -24.72 10.37 35.91
C ASP A 133 -23.34 10.85 36.41
N LYS A 134 -22.27 10.24 35.88
CA LYS A 134 -20.90 10.51 36.32
C LYS A 134 -20.04 11.10 35.20
N LEU A 135 -19.47 12.28 35.43
CA LEU A 135 -18.47 12.88 34.55
C LEU A 135 -17.07 12.39 34.91
N ARG A 136 -16.30 11.99 33.89
CA ARG A 136 -14.86 11.70 33.98
C ARG A 136 -14.11 12.47 32.89
N ALA A 137 -12.85 12.81 33.15
CA ALA A 137 -11.98 13.50 32.19
C ALA A 137 -10.53 13.03 32.31
N THR A 138 -9.80 13.04 31.20
CA THR A 138 -8.41 12.59 31.15
C THR A 138 -7.62 13.20 29.99
N ALA A 139 -6.30 13.25 30.11
CA ALA A 139 -5.38 13.60 29.03
C ALA A 139 -4.49 12.40 28.60
N LYS A 140 -4.73 11.21 29.16
CA LYS A 140 -3.85 10.04 29.02
C LYS A 140 -3.73 9.48 27.59
N THR A 141 -4.62 9.90 26.68
CA THR A 141 -4.61 9.51 25.27
C THR A 141 -3.62 10.30 24.43
N THR A 142 -3.02 11.36 24.99
CA THR A 142 -1.91 12.11 24.40
C THR A 142 -0.83 11.16 23.89
N ARG A 143 -0.34 11.42 22.68
CA ARG A 143 0.49 10.49 21.91
C ARG A 143 1.72 11.17 21.36
N LEU A 144 2.83 10.45 21.40
CA LEU A 144 4.11 10.85 20.83
C LEU A 144 4.65 9.70 19.97
N GLY A 145 5.26 10.04 18.84
CA GLY A 145 5.82 9.07 17.91
C GLY A 145 7.08 9.58 17.24
N LEU A 146 8.03 8.68 17.04
CA LEU A 146 9.27 8.91 16.31
C LEU A 146 9.35 7.89 15.18
N ASP A 147 9.45 8.39 13.95
CA ASP A 147 9.76 7.60 12.77
C ASP A 147 11.23 7.74 12.42
N PHE A 148 11.89 6.61 12.18
CA PHE A 148 13.30 6.50 11.86
C PHE A 148 13.47 5.97 10.43
N ASN A 149 14.31 6.63 9.65
CA ASN A 149 14.75 6.15 8.34
C ASN A 149 16.28 6.31 8.23
N THR A 150 16.99 5.22 7.94
CA THR A 150 18.45 5.23 7.80
C THR A 150 18.81 4.85 6.37
N PRO A 151 19.39 5.76 5.57
CA PRO A 151 19.88 5.44 4.24
C PRO A 151 21.04 4.43 4.30
N VAL A 152 20.88 3.26 3.71
CA VAL A 152 21.92 2.20 3.66
C VAL A 152 22.04 1.61 2.25
N GLY A 153 22.56 2.41 1.31
CA GLY A 153 22.65 2.00 -0.10
C GLY A 153 21.27 1.76 -0.69
N ASP A 154 21.06 0.58 -1.29
CA ASP A 154 19.78 0.18 -1.88
C ASP A 154 18.78 -0.37 -0.85
N ASP A 155 19.27 -0.79 0.32
CA ASP A 155 18.45 -1.36 1.38
C ASP A 155 17.66 -0.28 2.12
N LYS A 156 16.47 -0.67 2.60
CA LYS A 156 15.57 0.21 3.37
C LYS A 156 15.57 -0.22 4.82
N VAL A 157 16.29 0.51 5.66
CA VAL A 157 16.28 0.34 7.12
C VAL A 157 15.51 1.48 7.76
N GLY A 158 14.56 1.13 8.62
CA GLY A 158 13.78 2.10 9.36
C GLY A 158 13.23 1.54 10.66
N GLY A 159 12.40 2.33 11.32
CA GLY A 159 11.73 1.90 12.54
C GLY A 159 10.75 2.94 13.05
N LYS A 160 9.98 2.56 14.07
CA LYS A 160 9.01 3.42 14.72
C LYS A 160 8.99 3.14 16.21
N ILE A 161 8.98 4.21 17.01
CA ILE A 161 8.60 4.16 18.42
C ILE A 161 7.39 5.08 18.58
N GLU A 162 6.27 4.55 19.04
CA GLU A 162 5.05 5.30 19.34
C GLU A 162 4.56 4.95 20.73
N VAL A 163 4.25 5.97 21.53
CA VAL A 163 3.88 5.86 22.94
C VAL A 163 2.63 6.69 23.25
N ASP A 164 1.87 6.28 24.25
CA ASP A 164 0.80 7.07 24.88
C ASP A 164 0.90 6.96 26.41
N PHE A 165 0.13 7.77 27.14
CA PHE A 165 0.10 7.78 28.60
C PHE A 165 -1.00 6.88 29.18
N ALA A 166 -1.60 5.99 28.37
CA ALA A 166 -2.68 5.10 28.79
C ALA A 166 -2.17 3.75 29.33
N GLY A 167 -0.96 3.73 29.92
CA GLY A 167 -0.43 2.62 30.71
C GLY A 167 -1.33 2.25 31.88
N SER A 168 -1.30 0.98 32.29
CA SER A 168 -2.04 0.53 33.47
C SER A 168 -1.43 1.17 34.72
N THR A 169 -2.19 2.05 35.37
CA THR A 169 -1.80 2.75 36.60
C THR A 169 -3.06 3.29 37.28
N THR A 170 -2.97 3.55 38.58
CA THR A 170 -4.00 4.31 39.32
C THR A 170 -3.73 5.82 39.31
N ASP A 171 -2.56 6.25 38.82
CA ASP A 171 -2.23 7.67 38.68
C ASP A 171 -3.07 8.31 37.56
N SER A 172 -3.80 9.37 37.91
CA SER A 172 -4.67 10.09 36.96
C SER A 172 -3.89 10.85 35.87
N ASN A 173 -2.60 11.10 36.09
CA ASN A 173 -1.71 11.68 35.08
C ASN A 173 -1.30 10.67 33.99
N GLY A 174 -1.64 9.39 34.18
CA GLY A 174 -1.32 8.32 33.26
C GLY A 174 0.08 7.73 33.49
N SER A 175 0.41 6.74 32.66
CA SER A 175 1.68 6.05 32.67
C SER A 175 2.11 5.80 31.23
N LEU A 176 3.35 6.16 30.89
CA LEU A 176 3.85 5.99 29.53
C LEU A 176 3.92 4.51 29.17
N ARG A 177 3.33 4.13 28.04
CA ARG A 177 3.41 2.77 27.50
C ARG A 177 3.73 2.76 26.02
N ILE A 178 4.30 1.63 25.57
CA ILE A 178 4.57 1.39 24.16
C ILE A 178 3.27 1.04 23.43
N ARG A 179 3.01 1.75 22.33
CA ARG A 179 2.03 1.34 21.32
C ARG A 179 2.76 0.56 20.22
N HIS A 180 3.72 1.19 19.58
CA HIS A 180 4.56 0.60 18.53
C HIS A 180 6.04 0.72 18.90
N ALA A 181 6.79 -0.34 18.70
CA ALA A 181 8.25 -0.36 18.84
C ALA A 181 8.78 -1.43 17.91
N TYR A 182 9.08 -1.07 16.67
CA TYR A 182 9.54 -2.01 15.65
C TYR A 182 10.60 -1.40 14.74
N LEU A 183 11.37 -2.27 14.10
CA LEU A 183 12.29 -1.96 13.03
C LEU A 183 11.83 -2.63 11.73
N THR A 184 12.17 -2.03 10.60
CA THR A 184 11.94 -2.58 9.27
C THR A 184 13.25 -2.72 8.53
N TYR A 185 13.38 -3.83 7.82
CA TYR A 185 14.50 -4.08 6.91
C TYR A 185 13.95 -4.65 5.60
N ASN A 186 13.95 -3.84 4.54
CA ASN A 186 13.33 -4.18 3.27
C ASN A 186 11.87 -4.63 3.43
N ASN A 187 11.58 -5.92 3.25
CA ASN A 187 10.24 -6.48 3.39
C ASN A 187 9.97 -7.08 4.78
N TRP A 188 10.95 -7.07 5.67
CA TRP A 188 10.83 -7.57 7.04
C TRP A 188 10.42 -6.47 8.02
N LEU A 189 9.68 -6.87 9.05
CA LEU A 189 9.38 -6.09 10.25
C LEU A 189 9.64 -6.95 11.48
N PHE A 190 10.31 -6.39 12.48
CA PHE A 190 10.57 -7.03 13.77
C PHE A 190 10.19 -6.09 14.90
N GLY A 191 9.39 -6.56 15.85
CA GLY A 191 9.03 -5.82 17.06
C GLY A 191 7.53 -5.71 17.30
N GLN A 192 7.12 -4.80 18.19
CA GLN A 192 5.73 -4.62 18.57
C GLN A 192 4.99 -3.69 17.62
N THR A 193 3.96 -4.21 16.96
CA THR A 193 3.02 -3.42 16.15
C THR A 193 1.67 -4.10 16.06
N THR A 194 0.71 -3.50 15.34
CA THR A 194 -0.64 -4.07 15.18
C THR A 194 -0.56 -5.48 14.62
N SER A 195 -1.32 -6.42 15.21
CA SER A 195 -1.40 -7.79 14.71
C SER A 195 -1.74 -7.81 13.23
N ASN A 196 -1.08 -8.68 12.48
CA ASN A 196 -1.30 -8.86 11.06
C ASN A 196 -2.65 -9.51 10.76
N PHE A 197 -3.28 -10.18 11.73
CA PHE A 197 -4.67 -10.66 11.64
C PHE A 197 -5.71 -9.50 11.64
N LEU A 198 -5.34 -8.37 12.24
CA LEU A 198 -6.17 -7.15 12.25
C LEU A 198 -5.95 -6.31 10.97
N SER A 199 -6.84 -5.34 10.75
CA SER A 199 -6.79 -4.43 9.61
C SER A 199 -7.34 -3.05 9.95
N ASN A 200 -7.35 -2.14 8.98
CA ASN A 200 -7.64 -0.71 9.15
C ASN A 200 -9.02 -0.27 8.64
N HIS A 201 -10.02 -1.18 8.69
CA HIS A 201 -11.37 -0.95 8.12
C HIS A 201 -12.41 -0.48 9.14
N ALA A 202 -12.00 -0.22 10.37
CA ALA A 202 -12.94 0.23 11.40
C ALA A 202 -13.42 1.66 11.07
N PRO A 203 -14.72 1.97 11.26
CA PRO A 203 -15.18 3.35 11.23
C PRO A 203 -14.51 4.14 12.36
N GLU A 204 -14.40 5.46 12.16
CA GLU A 204 -13.84 6.33 13.19
C GLU A 204 -14.69 6.30 14.46
N MET A 205 -14.02 6.24 15.61
CA MET A 205 -14.64 6.27 16.93
C MET A 205 -13.82 7.18 17.85
N ILE A 206 -14.51 8.06 18.58
CA ILE A 206 -13.87 8.95 19.55
C ILE A 206 -13.45 8.17 20.80
N ASP A 207 -14.29 7.24 21.27
CA ASP A 207 -14.00 6.40 22.42
C ASP A 207 -12.69 5.61 22.24
N PHE A 208 -11.76 5.80 23.18
CA PHE A 208 -10.41 5.26 23.08
C PHE A 208 -10.32 3.74 23.27
N SER A 209 -11.34 3.12 23.89
CA SER A 209 -11.42 1.66 24.06
C SER A 209 -11.73 0.94 22.75
N THR A 210 -12.10 1.68 21.70
CA THR A 210 -12.46 1.18 20.37
C THR A 210 -13.78 0.41 20.35
N ASN A 211 -14.29 0.11 19.15
CA ASN A 211 -15.59 -0.52 18.97
C ASN A 211 -15.55 -2.04 19.20
N ILE A 212 -16.62 -2.59 19.76
CA ILE A 212 -16.89 -4.03 19.71
C ILE A 212 -17.02 -4.51 18.26
N GLY A 213 -16.58 -5.74 17.98
CA GLY A 213 -16.51 -6.32 16.64
C GLY A 213 -15.25 -5.96 15.84
N GLY A 214 -14.48 -4.96 16.29
CA GLY A 214 -13.17 -4.59 15.75
C GLY A 214 -12.01 -5.05 16.63
N GLY A 215 -10.81 -4.53 16.35
CA GLY A 215 -9.65 -4.74 17.20
C GLY A 215 -8.43 -3.95 16.75
N THR A 216 -7.61 -3.52 17.72
CA THR A 216 -6.36 -2.77 17.46
C THR A 216 -5.16 -3.33 18.23
N LYS A 217 -5.23 -4.60 18.66
CA LYS A 217 -4.20 -5.28 19.47
C LYS A 217 -2.84 -5.18 18.79
N ARG A 218 -1.83 -4.79 19.59
CA ARG A 218 -0.43 -4.68 19.18
C ARG A 218 0.38 -5.70 19.97
N VAL A 219 1.19 -6.47 19.27
CA VAL A 219 1.98 -7.59 19.84
C VAL A 219 3.37 -7.62 19.21
N PRO A 220 4.39 -8.09 19.95
CA PRO A 220 5.67 -8.46 19.36
C PRO A 220 5.47 -9.47 18.23
N GLN A 221 6.06 -9.20 17.06
CA GLN A 221 5.96 -10.06 15.89
C GLN A 221 7.21 -9.98 15.01
N VAL A 222 7.39 -11.02 14.20
CA VAL A 222 8.21 -11.01 12.99
C VAL A 222 7.26 -11.12 11.80
N ARG A 223 7.35 -10.19 10.84
CA ARG A 223 6.46 -10.15 9.68
C ARG A 223 7.25 -9.97 8.40
N TYR A 224 6.84 -10.68 7.35
CA TYR A 224 7.35 -10.53 6.00
C TYR A 224 6.25 -10.07 5.03
N ASN A 225 6.62 -9.24 4.05
CA ASN A 225 5.72 -8.77 2.99
C ASN A 225 6.14 -9.31 1.61
N TYR A 226 5.27 -10.10 0.99
CA TYR A 226 5.36 -10.50 -0.41
C TYR A 226 4.52 -9.56 -1.28
N LYS A 227 5.18 -8.88 -2.23
CA LYS A 227 4.50 -8.13 -3.29
C LYS A 227 4.01 -9.11 -4.37
N LEU A 228 2.72 -9.45 -4.34
CA LEU A 228 2.13 -10.39 -5.30
C LEU A 228 1.79 -9.72 -6.64
N GLY A 229 1.51 -8.42 -6.62
CA GLY A 229 1.23 -7.62 -7.80
C GLY A 229 1.18 -6.12 -7.50
N PRO A 230 0.83 -5.28 -8.48
CA PRO A 230 0.79 -3.83 -8.30
C PRO A 230 -0.16 -3.36 -7.19
N THR A 231 -1.29 -4.06 -7.00
CA THR A 231 -2.32 -3.72 -6.00
C THR A 231 -2.59 -4.85 -5.00
N THR A 232 -1.77 -5.90 -5.01
CA THR A 232 -1.96 -7.10 -4.18
C THR A 232 -0.71 -7.39 -3.34
N GLN A 233 -0.88 -7.51 -2.03
CA GLN A 233 0.19 -7.81 -1.07
C GLN A 233 -0.21 -8.99 -0.19
N LEU A 234 0.76 -9.82 0.17
CA LEU A 234 0.61 -10.89 1.15
C LEU A 234 1.58 -10.65 2.32
N PHE A 235 1.03 -10.60 3.51
CA PHE A 235 1.79 -10.47 4.75
C PHE A 235 1.67 -11.76 5.56
N VAL A 236 2.81 -12.31 5.99
CA VAL A 236 2.85 -13.46 6.90
C VAL A 236 3.58 -13.05 8.17
N SER A 237 3.06 -13.41 9.34
CA SER A 237 3.72 -13.11 10.62
C SER A 237 3.72 -14.28 11.59
N ALA A 238 4.76 -14.31 12.42
CA ALA A 238 4.81 -15.03 13.69
C ALA A 238 4.69 -14.01 14.82
N GLU A 239 3.66 -14.14 15.64
CA GLU A 239 3.27 -13.19 16.68
C GLU A 239 3.34 -13.83 18.07
N LYS A 240 3.64 -13.04 19.09
CA LYS A 240 3.55 -13.49 20.48
C LYS A 240 2.11 -13.89 20.80
N GLY A 241 1.90 -15.14 21.21
CA GLY A 241 0.63 -15.59 21.81
C GLY A 241 0.34 -14.83 23.09
N ASP A 242 -0.88 -14.29 23.20
CA ASP A 242 -1.22 -13.31 24.25
C ASP A 242 -2.70 -13.41 24.69
N SER A 243 -3.31 -14.60 24.53
CA SER A 243 -4.61 -14.89 25.13
C SER A 243 -4.45 -15.15 26.63
N THR A 244 -5.51 -14.90 27.39
CA THR A 244 -5.57 -15.06 28.84
C THR A 244 -6.73 -15.95 29.24
N THR A 245 -6.55 -16.82 30.24
CA THR A 245 -7.62 -17.61 30.85
C THR A 245 -8.27 -16.84 32.00
N SER A 246 -9.56 -17.03 32.18
CA SER A 246 -10.32 -16.54 33.34
C SER A 246 -10.66 -17.64 34.34
N VAL A 247 -10.23 -18.89 34.10
CA VAL A 247 -10.49 -20.03 34.98
C VAL A 247 -9.52 -19.96 36.17
N THR A 248 -10.07 -19.91 37.38
CA THR A 248 -9.29 -19.89 38.63
C THR A 248 -8.42 -21.13 38.74
N GLY A 249 -7.11 -20.96 38.95
CA GLY A 249 -6.14 -22.05 39.09
C GLY A 249 -5.50 -22.49 37.77
N ASP A 250 -6.04 -22.06 36.62
CA ASP A 250 -5.44 -22.33 35.32
C ASP A 250 -4.45 -21.25 34.89
N SER A 251 -3.51 -21.66 34.05
CA SER A 251 -2.58 -20.79 33.34
C SER A 251 -2.53 -21.18 31.86
N ILE A 252 -2.32 -20.20 30.98
CA ILE A 252 -2.08 -20.44 29.55
C ILE A 252 -0.58 -20.39 29.28
N LYS A 253 -0.06 -21.43 28.61
CA LYS A 253 1.32 -21.50 28.14
C LYS A 253 1.37 -21.59 26.63
N TYR A 254 2.16 -20.72 26.02
CA TYR A 254 2.51 -20.77 24.60
C TYR A 254 3.91 -21.35 24.41
N SER A 255 4.03 -22.40 23.60
CA SER A 255 5.32 -22.95 23.16
C SER A 255 5.72 -22.47 21.76
N LEU A 256 4.74 -22.00 20.98
CA LEU A 256 4.89 -21.55 19.60
C LEU A 256 4.30 -20.15 19.44
N PRO A 257 4.77 -19.36 18.47
CA PRO A 257 4.10 -18.12 18.10
C PRO A 257 2.72 -18.43 17.49
N ALA A 258 1.80 -17.47 17.60
CA ALA A 258 0.63 -17.44 16.74
C ALA A 258 1.07 -17.11 15.31
N LEU A 259 0.58 -17.86 14.33
CA LEU A 259 0.88 -17.60 12.92
C LEU A 259 -0.30 -16.92 12.26
N THR A 260 -0.03 -15.90 11.47
CA THR A 260 -1.08 -15.19 10.72
C THR A 260 -0.68 -14.98 9.28
N ALA A 261 -1.68 -14.91 8.41
CA ALA A 261 -1.52 -14.43 7.04
C ALA A 261 -2.61 -13.43 6.69
N LYS A 262 -2.26 -12.43 5.89
CA LYS A 262 -3.17 -11.38 5.40
C LYS A 262 -2.88 -11.07 3.95
N ILE A 263 -3.91 -11.12 3.10
CA ILE A 263 -3.86 -10.58 1.75
C ILE A 263 -4.60 -9.24 1.75
N THR A 264 -3.99 -8.22 1.15
CA THR A 264 -4.64 -6.92 0.90
C THR A 264 -4.78 -6.68 -0.60
N GLN A 265 -5.93 -6.16 -1.02
CA GLN A 265 -6.27 -5.88 -2.41
C GLN A 265 -6.78 -4.45 -2.57
N GLY A 266 -6.08 -3.66 -3.38
CA GLY A 266 -6.58 -2.38 -3.88
C GLY A 266 -7.43 -2.59 -5.15
N TYR A 267 -8.56 -1.91 -5.26
CA TYR A 267 -9.47 -2.00 -6.41
C TYR A 267 -10.17 -0.66 -6.68
N ALA A 268 -10.97 -0.59 -7.75
CA ALA A 268 -11.70 0.61 -8.15
C ALA A 268 -10.82 1.88 -8.22
N GLU A 269 -9.65 1.76 -8.89
CA GLU A 269 -8.69 2.85 -9.06
C GLU A 269 -8.18 3.45 -7.74
N GLY A 270 -8.03 2.60 -6.72
CA GLY A 270 -7.52 3.00 -5.40
C GLY A 270 -8.60 3.51 -4.44
N ARG A 271 -9.86 3.63 -4.87
CA ARG A 271 -10.98 3.97 -3.99
C ARG A 271 -11.40 2.80 -3.09
N GLY A 272 -11.10 1.57 -3.50
CA GLY A 272 -11.41 0.35 -2.75
C GLY A 272 -10.18 -0.28 -2.12
N SER A 273 -10.32 -0.71 -0.86
CA SER A 273 -9.33 -1.50 -0.14
C SER A 273 -10.01 -2.64 0.60
N ALA A 274 -9.60 -3.87 0.31
CA ALA A 274 -10.11 -5.08 0.97
C ALA A 274 -8.96 -5.89 1.58
N SER A 275 -9.29 -6.69 2.61
CA SER A 275 -8.30 -7.63 3.18
C SER A 275 -8.95 -8.89 3.73
N ALA A 276 -8.38 -10.05 3.38
CA ALA A 276 -8.69 -11.35 3.95
C ALA A 276 -7.58 -11.78 4.92
N ARG A 277 -7.93 -12.40 6.04
CA ARG A 277 -6.99 -12.73 7.13
C ARG A 277 -7.28 -14.09 7.73
N VAL A 278 -6.23 -14.76 8.19
CA VAL A 278 -6.29 -16.03 8.93
C VAL A 278 -5.32 -15.98 10.12
N LEU A 279 -5.72 -16.61 11.21
CA LEU A 279 -4.97 -16.77 12.45
C LEU A 279 -4.99 -18.26 12.82
N VAL A 280 -3.83 -18.80 13.18
CA VAL A 280 -3.70 -20.09 13.86
C VAL A 280 -2.81 -19.89 15.08
N GLU A 281 -3.28 -20.33 16.24
CA GLU A 281 -2.50 -20.33 17.48
C GLU A 281 -2.63 -21.67 18.17
N ASN A 282 -1.62 -22.03 18.96
CA ASN A 282 -1.64 -23.21 19.80
C ASN A 282 -1.15 -22.85 21.20
N SER A 283 -1.95 -23.21 22.19
CA SER A 283 -1.65 -22.99 23.59
C SER A 283 -2.04 -24.20 24.43
N LEU A 284 -1.33 -24.41 25.52
CA LEU A 284 -1.64 -25.43 26.52
C LEU A 284 -2.24 -24.77 27.75
N TYR A 285 -3.33 -25.34 28.25
CA TYR A 285 -3.87 -25.02 29.57
C TYR A 285 -3.16 -25.89 30.60
N THR A 286 -2.62 -25.26 31.64
CA THR A 286 -1.99 -25.94 32.77
C THR A 286 -2.73 -25.57 34.04
N THR A 287 -3.33 -26.57 34.68
CA THR A 287 -3.91 -26.45 36.02
C THR A 287 -2.79 -26.59 37.05
N ASN A 288 -2.69 -25.62 37.95
CA ASN A 288 -1.76 -25.67 39.09
C ASN A 288 -2.35 -26.43 40.27
#